data_AF-A0A383F3E6-F1
#
_entry.id   AF-A0A383F3E6-F1
#
_cell.length_a   1.000
_cell.length_b   1.000
_cell.length_c   1.000
_cell.angle_alpha   90.00
_cell.angle_beta   90.00
_cell.angle_gamma   90.00
#
_symmetry.space_group_name_H-M   'P 1'
#
loop_
_entity.id
_entity.type
_entity.pdbx_description
1 polymer ?
#
loop_
_entity_poly.entity_id
_entity_poly.type
_entity_poly.pdbx_seq_one_letter_code
_entity_poly.pdbx_strand_id
1 'polypeptide(L)' 'MIKRATEIGLNEDQFERLKSYYIERYVDNMSMKDLMEYVANDMDLHLEKLSESDVIDDISFYFEEQFDEIVSEVKRGDL' A
#
# COMPACT_ATOMS: atom_id res chain seq x y z
N MET A 1 -4.40 -10.84 -25.98
CA MET A 1 -5.70 -10.34 -26.47
C MET A 1 -6.31 -9.53 -25.34
N ILE A 2 -6.52 -8.23 -25.52
CA ILE A 2 -7.22 -7.38 -24.53
C ILE A 2 -8.69 -7.45 -24.90
N LYS A 3 -9.50 -8.15 -24.08
CA LYS A 3 -10.96 -8.18 -24.25
C LYS A 3 -11.61 -7.05 -23.45
N ARG A 4 -12.60 -6.38 -24.04
CA ARG A 4 -13.43 -5.39 -23.32
C ARG A 4 -14.53 -6.10 -22.52
N ALA A 5 -14.99 -5.49 -21.41
CA ALA A 5 -16.08 -6.04 -20.60
C ALA A 5 -17.36 -6.31 -21.43
N THR A 6 -17.64 -5.44 -22.40
CA THR A 6 -18.75 -5.58 -23.33
C THR A 6 -18.60 -6.77 -24.28
N GLU A 7 -17.38 -7.15 -24.64
CA GLU A 7 -17.10 -8.30 -25.52
C GLU A 7 -17.33 -9.66 -24.82
N ILE A 8 -17.43 -9.65 -23.49
CA ILE A 8 -17.80 -10.82 -22.68
C ILE A 8 -19.21 -10.69 -22.08
N GLY A 9 -20.00 -9.71 -22.54
CA GLY A 9 -21.42 -9.56 -22.19
C GLY A 9 -21.70 -8.99 -20.81
N LEU A 10 -20.73 -8.33 -20.17
CA LEU A 10 -20.96 -7.65 -18.89
C LEU A 10 -21.43 -6.21 -19.12
N ASN A 11 -22.43 -5.80 -18.34
CA ASN A 11 -22.72 -4.39 -18.14
C ASN A 11 -21.75 -3.77 -17.12
N GLU A 12 -21.85 -2.45 -16.91
CA GLU A 12 -20.98 -1.70 -16.00
C GLU A 12 -21.03 -2.26 -14.57
N ASP A 13 -22.22 -2.38 -13.98
CA ASP A 13 -22.40 -2.92 -12.62
C ASP A 13 -21.81 -4.33 -12.45
N GLN A 14 -21.99 -5.21 -13.44
CA GLN A 14 -21.46 -6.57 -13.41
C GLN A 14 -19.92 -6.57 -13.52
N PHE A 15 -19.35 -5.67 -14.33
CA PHE A 15 -17.91 -5.53 -14.43
C PHE A 15 -17.29 -4.97 -13.15
N GLU A 16 -17.93 -3.98 -12.52
CA GLU A 16 -17.52 -3.47 -11.21
C GLU A 16 -17.56 -4.57 -10.14
N ARG A 17 -18.64 -5.37 -10.09
CA ARG A 17 -18.72 -6.53 -9.18
C ARG A 17 -17.64 -7.56 -9.43
N LEU A 18 -17.29 -7.81 -10.70
CA LEU A 18 -16.20 -8.73 -11.05
C LEU A 18 -14.85 -8.21 -10.54
N LYS A 19 -14.56 -6.91 -10.66
CA LYS A 19 -13.34 -6.31 -10.11
C LYS A 19 -13.26 -6.47 -8.60
N SER A 20 -14.33 -6.14 -7.88
CA SER A 20 -14.37 -6.29 -6.43
C SER A 20 -14.16 -7.75 -6.00
N TYR A 21 -14.85 -8.69 -6.66
CA TYR A 21 -14.69 -10.12 -6.39
C TYR A 21 -13.26 -10.62 -6.68
N TYR A 22 -12.64 -10.15 -7.76
CA TYR A 22 -11.25 -10.47 -8.07
C TYR A 22 -10.30 -9.97 -6.98
N ILE A 23 -10.42 -8.72 -6.53
CA ILE A 23 -9.57 -8.14 -5.48
C ILE A 23 -9.74 -8.91 -4.18
N GLU A 24 -10.98 -9.16 -3.76
CA GLU A 24 -11.30 -9.94 -2.55
C GLU A 24 -10.61 -11.31 -2.59
N ARG A 25 -10.78 -12.06 -3.68
CA ARG A 25 -10.17 -13.39 -3.83
C ARG A 25 -8.65 -13.33 -3.94
N TYR A 26 -8.10 -12.28 -4.54
CA TYR A 26 -6.66 -12.10 -4.65
C TYR A 26 -6.04 -11.94 -3.27
N VAL A 27 -6.62 -11.07 -2.42
CA VAL A 27 -6.15 -10.82 -1.05
C VAL A 27 -6.42 -12.02 -0.13
N ASP A 28 -7.61 -12.63 -0.20
CA ASP A 28 -8.00 -13.78 0.65
C ASP A 28 -7.12 -15.02 0.42
N ASN A 29 -6.57 -15.18 -0.79
CA ASN A 29 -5.65 -16.27 -1.11
C ASN A 29 -4.18 -15.97 -0.77
N MET A 30 -3.83 -14.77 -0.30
CA MET A 30 -2.47 -14.48 0.15
C MET A 30 -2.21 -15.08 1.53
N SER A 31 -1.00 -15.57 1.75
CA SER A 31 -0.56 -15.80 3.12
C SER A 31 -0.43 -14.46 3.85
N MET A 32 -0.56 -14.45 5.18
CA MET A 32 -0.31 -13.24 5.98
C MET A 32 1.08 -12.64 5.68
N LYS A 33 2.08 -13.50 5.46
CA LYS A 33 3.43 -13.06 5.12
C LYS A 33 3.47 -12.32 3.78
N ASP A 34 2.89 -12.90 2.73
CA ASP A 34 2.87 -12.28 1.40
C ASP A 34 2.09 -10.96 1.42
N LEU A 35 1.00 -10.89 2.21
CA LEU A 35 0.25 -9.66 2.40
C LEU A 35 1.08 -8.57 3.08
N MET A 36 1.82 -8.91 4.14
CA MET A 36 2.73 -7.97 4.81
C MET A 36 3.83 -7.48 3.87
N GLU A 37 4.45 -8.38 3.09
CA GLU A 37 5.46 -8.01 2.10
C GLU A 37 4.88 -7.10 1.00
N TYR A 38 3.67 -7.39 0.52
CA TYR A 38 3.00 -6.55 -0.47
C TYR A 38 2.77 -5.12 0.04
N VAL A 39 2.26 -4.97 1.27
CA VAL A 39 2.02 -3.65 1.87
C VAL A 39 3.33 -2.92 2.16
N ALA A 40 4.36 -3.61 2.66
CA ALA A 40 5.67 -3.00 2.90
C ALA A 40 6.29 -2.47 1.60
N ASN A 41 6.21 -3.25 0.52
CA ASN A 41 6.71 -2.82 -0.80
C ASN A 41 5.90 -1.64 -1.37
N ASP A 42 4.58 -1.63 -1.19
CA ASP A 42 3.75 -0.50 -1.63
C ASP A 42 4.10 0.79 -0.87
N MET A 43 4.37 0.69 0.43
CA MET A 43 4.81 1.82 1.24
C MET A 43 6.19 2.33 0.83
N ASP A 44 7.15 1.43 0.58
CA ASP A 44 8.49 1.80 0.10
C ASP A 44 8.41 2.55 -1.24
N LEU A 45 7.66 2.01 -2.20
CA LEU A 45 7.40 2.63 -3.50
C LEU A 45 6.62 3.95 -3.40
N HIS A 46 5.82 4.15 -2.34
CA HIS A 46 5.16 5.42 -2.08
C HIS A 46 6.19 6.46 -1.62
N LEU A 47 7.01 6.13 -0.62
CA LEU A 47 8.02 7.03 -0.07
C LEU A 47 9.10 7.40 -1.11
N GLU A 48 9.46 6.48 -2.02
CA GLU A 48 10.37 6.77 -3.14
C GLU A 48 9.88 7.88 -4.08
N LYS A 49 8.57 8.16 -4.12
CA LYS A 49 7.98 9.20 -4.98
C LYS A 49 7.92 10.57 -4.32
N LEU A 50 8.19 10.63 -3.02
CA LEU A 50 8.11 11.83 -2.21
C LEU A 50 9.47 12.54 -2.15
N SER A 51 9.46 13.85 -1.89
CA SER A 51 10.69 14.56 -1.54
C SER A 51 11.13 14.22 -0.11
N GLU A 52 12.40 14.44 0.22
CA GLU A 52 12.90 14.20 1.59
C GLU A 52 12.07 14.96 2.65
N SER A 53 11.63 16.19 2.36
CA SER A 53 10.80 16.96 3.30
C SER A 53 9.41 16.33 3.47
N ASP A 54 8.80 15.87 2.39
CA ASP A 54 7.48 15.24 2.45
C ASP A 54 7.54 13.91 3.23
N VAL A 55 8.62 13.13 3.05
CA VAL A 55 8.86 11.91 3.83
C VAL A 55 9.00 12.23 5.32
N ILE A 56 9.76 13.28 5.66
CA ILE A 56 9.92 13.69 7.06
C ILE A 56 8.59 14.17 7.66
N ASP A 57 7.80 14.93 6.91
CA ASP A 57 6.48 15.37 7.32
C ASP A 57 5.57 14.16 7.61
N ASP A 58 5.51 13.18 6.70
CA ASP A 58 4.71 11.95 6.87
C ASP A 58 5.17 11.13 8.09
N ILE A 59 6.48 10.94 8.26
CA ILE A 59 7.03 10.21 9.42
C ILE A 59 6.70 10.95 10.72
N SER A 60 6.86 12.28 10.74
CA SER A 60 6.54 13.09 11.93
C SER A 60 5.06 13.07 12.27
N PHE A 61 4.19 13.05 11.26
CA PHE A 61 2.74 12.92 11.46
C PHE A 61 2.37 11.54 11.99
N TYR A 62 3.04 10.47 11.55
CA TYR A 62 2.79 9.12 12.05
C TYR A 62 3.23 8.92 13.50
N PHE A 63 4.43 9.39 13.85
CA PHE A 63 4.97 9.24 15.21
C PHE A 63 4.49 10.32 16.18
N GLU A 64 3.91 11.40 15.68
CA GLU A 64 3.39 12.54 16.46
C GLU A 64 4.39 12.98 17.55
N GLU A 65 4.00 12.94 18.83
CA GLU A 65 4.83 13.34 19.97
C GLU A 65 6.09 12.48 20.16
N GLN A 66 6.14 11.28 19.59
CA GLN A 66 7.28 10.36 19.69
C GLN A 66 8.34 10.60 18.62
N PHE A 67 8.09 11.46 17.63
CA PHE A 67 9.00 11.66 16.50
C PHE A 67 10.42 12.00 16.94
N ASP A 68 10.58 12.93 17.88
CA ASP A 68 11.90 13.35 18.38
C ASP A 68 12.64 12.23 19.13
N GLU A 69 11.91 11.38 19.87
CA GLU A 69 12.46 10.23 20.57
C GLU A 69 12.96 9.18 19.57
N ILE A 70 12.13 8.84 18.58
CA ILE A 70 12.46 7.89 17.51
C ILE A 70 13.67 8.37 16.71
N VAL A 71 13.71 9.65 16.30
CA VAL A 71 14.87 10.22 15.61
C VAL A 71 16.13 10.14 16.47
N SER A 72 15.99 10.31 17.79
CA SER A 72 17.12 10.21 18.71
C SER A 72 17.61 8.76 18.86
N GLU A 73 16.73 7.77 18.88
CA GLU A 73 17.08 6.33 18.87
C GLU A 73 17.82 5.93 17.60
N VAL A 74 17.32 6.36 16.42
CA VAL A 74 17.99 6.12 15.14
C VAL A 74 19.39 6.72 15.12
N LYS A 75 19.58 7.95 15.62
CA LYS A 75 20.90 8.60 15.68
C LYS A 75 21.89 7.89 16.62
N ARG A 76 21.40 7.22 17.67
CA ARG A 76 22.22 6.43 18.59
C ARG A 76 22.52 5.02 18.05
N GLY A 77 21.73 4.54 17.07
CA GLY A 77 21.83 3.19 16.53
C GLY A 77 21.15 2.15 17.44
N ASP A 78 20.13 2.56 18.19
CA ASP A 78 19.39 1.69 19.11
C ASP A 78 18.28 0.89 18.40
N LEU A 79 17.96 1.23 17.13
CA LEU A 79 16.98 0.60 16.25
C LEU A 79 17.64 -0.08 15.04
#